data_AF-A0A819U0G3-F1
#
_entry.id   AF-A0A819U0G3-F1
#
_cell.length_a   1.000
_cell.length_b   1.000
_cell.length_c   1.000
_cell.angle_alpha   90.00
_cell.angle_beta   90.00
_cell.angle_gamma   90.00
#
_symmetry.space_group_name_H-M   'P 1'
#
loop_
_entity.id
_entity.type
_entity.pdbx_description
1 polymer ?
#
loop_
_entity_poly.entity_id
_entity_poly.type
_entity_poly.pdbx_seq_one_letter_code
_entity_poly.pdbx_strand_id
1 'polypeptide(L)' 'MIHGENCHQGLNYCGYKLMNMGPYGSKIVEATAGQPNKDHFNKLFLCKDGQTGDIVFVKNCDACVSNRLDTSDTCRNN' A
#
# COMPACT_ATOMS: atom_id res chain seq x y z
N MET A 1 -9.60 -14.19 17.21
CA MET A 1 -8.32 -13.46 17.17
C MET A 1 -8.60 -12.27 16.27
N ILE A 2 -8.70 -11.08 16.85
CA ILE A 2 -9.07 -9.88 16.07
C ILE A 2 -7.78 -9.44 15.42
N HIS A 3 -7.57 -9.89 14.20
CA HIS A 3 -6.48 -9.45 13.36
C HIS A 3 -6.77 -7.96 13.09
N GLY A 4 -6.03 -7.06 13.76
CA GLY A 4 -6.14 -5.62 13.51
C GLY A 4 -6.11 -5.39 12.01
N GLU A 5 -6.94 -4.48 11.51
CA GLU A 5 -7.32 -4.23 10.12
C GLU A 5 -6.14 -4.26 9.13
N ASN A 6 -5.62 -5.46 8.88
CA ASN A 6 -4.44 -5.66 8.08
C ASN A 6 -4.85 -5.67 6.62
N CYS A 7 -3.90 -5.33 5.75
CA CYS A 7 -4.15 -5.39 4.33
C CYS A 7 -4.67 -6.79 3.93
N HIS A 8 -5.64 -6.85 3.02
CA HIS A 8 -6.13 -8.12 2.51
C HIS A 8 -5.13 -8.66 1.49
N GLN A 9 -4.69 -9.89 1.72
CA GLN A 9 -3.75 -10.58 0.84
C GLN A 9 -4.25 -10.58 -0.61
N GLY A 10 -3.36 -10.21 -1.53
CA GLY A 10 -3.66 -10.15 -2.96
C GLY A 10 -4.34 -8.85 -3.40
N LEU A 11 -4.67 -7.93 -2.49
CA LEU A 11 -5.17 -6.60 -2.84
C LEU A 11 -4.04 -5.58 -2.93
N ASN A 12 -4.24 -4.63 -3.85
CA ASN A 12 -3.38 -3.48 -3.99
C ASN A 12 -3.89 -2.34 -3.09
N TYR A 13 -2.95 -1.61 -2.50
CA TYR A 13 -3.22 -0.49 -1.62
C TYR A 13 -2.34 0.71 -1.98
N CYS A 14 -2.94 1.90 -1.96
CA CYS A 14 -2.21 3.15 -2.07
C CYS A 14 -1.37 3.38 -0.81
N GLY A 15 -0.17 3.91 -0.97
CA GLY A 15 0.73 4.17 0.16
C GLY A 15 0.10 5.06 1.23
N TYR A 16 -0.69 6.07 0.83
CA TYR A 16 -1.40 6.92 1.79
C TYR A 16 -2.46 6.16 2.60
N LYS A 17 -3.14 5.18 1.99
CA LYS A 17 -4.17 4.38 2.65
C LYS A 17 -3.51 3.43 3.66
N LEU A 18 -2.38 2.84 3.29
CA LEU A 18 -1.57 2.02 4.20
C LEU A 18 -1.05 2.84 5.38
N MET A 19 -0.54 4.06 5.15
CA MET A 19 -0.16 4.97 6.22
C MET A 19 -1.34 5.31 7.15
N ASN A 20 -2.56 5.38 6.62
CA ASN A 20 -3.76 5.67 7.41
C ASN A 20 -4.30 4.43 8.15
N MET A 21 -4.09 3.21 7.63
CA MET A 21 -4.51 1.96 8.26
C MET A 21 -3.68 1.59 9.51
N GLY A 22 -2.48 2.15 9.68
CA GLY A 22 -1.70 2.00 10.91
C GLY A 22 -0.18 1.86 10.68
N PRO A 23 0.51 0.92 11.35
CA PRO A 23 1.98 0.86 11.41
C PRO A 23 2.62 0.32 10.11
N TYR A 24 2.07 0.62 8.95
CA TYR A 24 2.64 0.29 7.64
C TYR A 24 3.73 1.27 7.22
N GLY A 25 3.93 2.38 7.94
CA GLY A 25 4.92 3.41 7.60
C GLY A 25 6.33 2.86 7.43
N SER A 26 6.81 2.03 8.35
CA SER A 26 8.13 1.38 8.25
C SER A 26 8.23 0.46 7.04
N LYS A 27 7.21 -0.39 6.82
CA LYS A 27 7.17 -1.31 5.67
C LYS A 27 7.14 -0.59 4.33
N ILE A 28 6.43 0.55 4.24
CA ILE A 28 6.40 1.39 3.04
C ILE A 28 7.79 1.94 2.76
N VAL A 29 8.49 2.42 3.80
CA VAL A 29 9.85 2.93 3.68
C VAL A 29 10.80 1.83 3.22
N GLU A 30 10.73 0.63 3.81
CA GLU A 30 11.53 -0.52 3.38
C GLU A 30 11.22 -0.95 1.95
N ALA A 31 9.94 -1.09 1.60
CA ALA A 31 9.50 -1.49 0.26
C ALA A 31 9.86 -0.46 -0.83
N THR A 32 10.12 0.79 -0.44
CA THR A 32 10.56 1.86 -1.36
C THR A 32 12.01 2.29 -1.14
N ALA A 33 12.77 1.57 -0.31
CA ALA A 33 14.17 1.83 -0.09
C ALA A 33 14.92 1.69 -1.42
N GLY A 34 15.46 2.80 -1.93
CA GLY A 34 16.12 2.87 -3.24
C GLY A 34 15.28 3.48 -4.38
N GLN A 35 14.03 3.86 -4.13
CA GLN A 35 13.25 4.64 -5.10
C GLN A 35 13.64 6.13 -5.03
N PRO A 36 13.93 6.80 -6.16
CA PRO A 36 14.28 8.22 -6.18
C PRO A 36 13.09 9.13 -5.80
N ASN A 37 11.87 8.63 -5.98
CA ASN A 37 10.66 9.37 -5.62
C ASN A 37 10.40 9.28 -4.12
N LYS A 38 10.50 10.43 -3.42
CA LYS A 38 10.13 10.56 -1.99
C LYS A 38 8.63 10.54 -1.74
N ASP A 39 7.82 10.67 -2.78
CA ASP A 39 6.38 10.63 -2.61
C ASP A 39 5.91 9.17 -2.47
N HIS A 40 5.65 8.76 -1.23
CA HIS A 40 5.09 7.44 -0.93
C HIS A 40 3.57 7.41 -1.06
N PHE A 41 2.90 8.57 -1.17
CA PHE A 41 1.44 8.66 -1.20
C PHE A 41 0.89 8.11 -2.52
N ASN A 42 1.49 8.51 -3.65
CA ASN A 42 1.07 8.09 -4.98
C ASN A 42 1.75 6.81 -5.47
N LYS A 43 1.98 5.85 -4.56
CA LYS A 43 2.57 4.55 -4.89
C LYS A 43 1.59 3.43 -4.62
N LEU A 44 1.66 2.39 -5.45
CA LEU A 44 0.86 1.18 -5.29
C LEU A 44 1.68 0.08 -4.65
N PHE A 45 1.11 -0.53 -3.63
CA PHE A 45 1.70 -1.63 -2.88
C PHE A 45 0.76 -2.83 -2.91
N LEU A 46 1.29 -4.03 -3.14
CA LEU A 46 0.54 -5.27 -3.08
C LEU A 46 0.70 -5.87 -1.68
N CYS A 47 -0.40 -6.20 -1.04
CA CYS A 47 -0.37 -6.98 0.18
C CYS A 47 -0.02 -8.43 -0.14
N LYS A 48 1.16 -8.88 0.29
CA LYS A 48 1.60 -10.27 0.14
C LYS A 48 1.02 -11.18 1.20
N ASP A 49 0.82 -10.65 2.40
CA ASP A 49 0.43 -11.44 3.56
C ASP A 49 -0.50 -10.61 4.45
N GLY A 50 -1.77 -11.03 4.54
CA GLY A 50 -2.76 -10.35 5.36
C GLY A 50 -2.67 -10.69 6.85
N GLN A 51 -1.89 -11.70 7.24
CA GLN A 51 -1.58 -12.01 8.62
C GLN A 51 -0.44 -11.14 9.15
N THR A 52 0.65 -11.01 8.41
CA THR A 52 1.79 -10.18 8.84
C THR A 52 1.65 -8.72 8.40
N GLY A 53 0.69 -8.42 7.52
CA GLY A 53 0.56 -7.13 6.86
C GLY A 53 1.76 -6.85 5.96
N ASP A 54 2.34 -7.87 5.33
CA ASP A 54 3.50 -7.71 4.46
C ASP A 54 3.09 -7.08 3.13
N ILE A 55 3.85 -6.07 2.71
CA ILE A 55 3.55 -5.29 1.51
C ILE A 55 4.77 -5.22 0.61
N VAL A 56 4.54 -5.25 -0.69
CA VAL A 56 5.59 -5.06 -1.70
C VAL A 56 5.25 -3.89 -2.60
N PHE A 57 6.25 -3.09 -2.92
CA PHE A 57 6.09 -2.03 -3.91
C PHE A 57 5.80 -2.63 -5.28
N VAL A 58 4.74 -2.16 -5.92
CA VAL A 58 4.33 -2.60 -7.27
C VAL A 58 4.76 -1.59 -8.31
N LYS A 59 4.34 -0.33 -8.15
CA LYS A 59 4.60 0.74 -9.11
C LYS A 59 4.36 2.14 -8.53
N ASN A 60 5.02 3.12 -9.13
CA ASN A 60 4.71 4.54 -8.93
C ASN A 60 3.51 4.92 -9.80
N CYS A 61 2.69 5.84 -9.30
CA CYS A 61 1.47 6.31 -9.94
C CYS A 61 1.45 7.83 -9.90
N ASP A 62 0.84 8.50 -10.89
CA ASP A 62 0.67 9.96 -10.85
C ASP A 62 -0.40 10.36 -9.84
N ALA A 63 -1.52 9.63 -9.84
CA ALA A 63 -2.54 9.73 -8.82
C ALA A 63 -2.97 8.32 -8.38
N CYS A 64 -2.88 8.04 -7.08
CA CYS A 64 -3.39 6.79 -6.52
C CYS A 64 -4.85 6.98 -6.07
N VAL A 65 -5.74 6.09 -6.51
CA VAL A 65 -7.17 6.14 -6.21
C VAL A 65 -7.50 4.98 -5.28
N SER A 66 -7.77 5.31 -4.01
CA SER A 66 -8.24 4.33 -3.04
C SER A 66 -9.68 3.92 -3.33
N ASN A 67 -9.91 2.61 -3.47
CA ASN A 67 -11.24 2.05 -3.52
C ASN A 67 -11.71 1.66 -2.10
N ARG A 68 -12.93 1.14 -1.97
CA ARG A 68 -13.50 0.72 -0.68
C ARG A 68 -12.63 -0.36 0.00
N LEU A 69 -12.84 -0.54 1.31
CA LEU A 69 -12.35 -1.73 2.03
C LEU A 69 -12.82 -2.97 1.23
N ASP A 70 -11.89 -3.89 0.92
CA ASP A 70 -12.05 -5.07 0.05
C ASP A 70 -11.90 -4.88 -1.47
N THR A 71 -11.54 -3.69 -1.95
CA THR A 71 -11.20 -3.50 -3.37
C THR A 71 -9.77 -3.05 -3.52
N SER A 72 -9.07 -3.62 -4.52
CA SER A 72 -7.74 -3.17 -4.91
C SER A 72 -7.78 -1.70 -5.30
N ASP A 73 -6.90 -0.91 -4.71
CA ASP A 73 -6.66 0.45 -5.11
C ASP A 73 -6.08 0.48 -6.54
N THR A 74 -6.38 1.55 -7.25
CA THR A 74 -6.04 1.69 -8.67
C THR A 74 -5.19 2.91 -8.90
N CYS A 75 -4.27 2.80 -9.86
CA CYS A 75 -3.45 3.92 -10.28
C CYS A 75 -4.08 4.62 -11.47
N ARG A 76 -4.27 5.92 -11.35
CA ARG A 76 -4.67 6.81 -12.41
C ARG A 76 -3.43 7.52 -12.92
N ASN A 77 -2.85 6.97 -13.98
CA ASN A 77 -1.89 7.70 -14.81
C ASN A 77 -2.69 8.44 -15.88
N ASN A 78 -2.35 9.71 -16.10
CA ASN A 78 -2.96 10.56 -17.14
C ASN A 78 -2.18 10.40 -18.45
#